data_AF-A0A482UTC9-F1
#
_entry.id   AF-A0A482UTC9-F1
#
_cell.length_a   1.000
_cell.length_b   1.000
_cell.length_c   1.000
_cell.angle_alpha   90.00
_cell.angle_beta   90.00
_cell.angle_gamma   90.00
#
_symmetry.space_group_name_H-M   'P 1'
#
loop_
_entity.id
_entity.type
_entity.pdbx_description
1 polymer ?
#
loop_
_entity_poly.entity_id
_entity_poly.type
_entity_poly.pdbx_seq_one_letter_code
_entity_poly.pdbx_strand_id
1 'polypeptide(L)'
;MEWHTHVDIHTHTHTHTHTGIILSWAIPGQGGNGHVNEQSNAYLINTLSGLGYQYDAQLSERGRKEAEMFWFRSSFMVFHRRAP
;
A
#
# COMPACT_ATOMS: atom_id res chain seq x y z
N MET A 1 -13.77 21.75 -14.19
CA MET A 1 -13.85 20.27 -14.13
C MET A 1 -12.51 19.82 -13.60
N GLU A 2 -12.42 19.69 -12.29
CA GLU A 2 -11.16 19.48 -11.56
C GLU A 2 -10.91 17.97 -11.47
N TRP A 3 -10.04 17.47 -12.33
CA TRP A 3 -9.59 16.08 -12.29
C TRP A 3 -8.75 15.88 -11.04
N HIS A 4 -9.33 15.26 -10.02
CA HIS A 4 -8.63 14.86 -8.81
C HIS A 4 -7.71 13.68 -9.15
N THR A 5 -6.49 13.96 -9.59
CA THR A 5 -5.46 12.95 -9.95
C THR A 5 -4.73 12.35 -8.74
N HIS A 6 -5.20 12.62 -7.53
CA HIS A 6 -4.57 12.14 -6.31
C HIS A 6 -5.52 11.15 -5.62
N VAL A 7 -5.45 9.88 -6.01
CA VAL A 7 -5.78 8.79 -5.08
C VAL A 7 -4.63 8.71 -4.10
N ASP A 8 -4.49 9.73 -3.27
CA ASP A 8 -3.72 9.64 -2.07
C ASP A 8 -4.40 8.58 -1.22
N ILE A 9 -3.65 7.81 -0.44
CA ILE A 9 -4.20 6.88 0.56
C ILE A 9 -5.00 7.63 1.66
N HIS A 10 -5.18 8.94 1.46
CA HIS A 10 -5.71 9.92 2.36
C HIS A 10 -7.10 9.52 2.84
N THR A 11 -7.16 9.43 4.16
CA THR A 11 -8.31 9.65 5.04
C THR A 11 -9.20 8.46 5.39
N HIS A 12 -9.65 7.59 4.49
CA HIS A 12 -10.68 6.61 4.91
C HIS A 12 -10.12 5.36 5.60
N THR A 13 -9.06 4.75 5.06
CA THR A 13 -8.51 3.50 5.60
C THR A 13 -7.76 3.72 6.91
N HIS A 14 -6.96 4.78 7.02
CA HIS A 14 -6.20 5.09 8.24
C HIS A 14 -7.09 5.47 9.44
N THR A 15 -8.19 6.17 9.21
CA THR A 15 -9.07 6.65 10.31
C THR A 15 -9.85 5.52 10.98
N HIS A 16 -10.00 4.37 10.32
CA HIS A 16 -10.75 3.22 10.83
C HIS A 16 -9.86 2.01 11.19
N THR A 17 -8.53 2.12 11.05
CA THR A 17 -7.60 1.02 11.36
C THR A 17 -6.97 1.18 12.74
N HIS A 18 -7.22 0.20 13.60
CA HIS A 18 -6.74 0.18 14.99
C HIS A 18 -5.44 -0.61 15.19
N THR A 19 -5.14 -1.57 14.29
CA THR A 19 -4.00 -2.50 14.45
C THR A 19 -2.93 -2.28 13.39
N GLY A 20 -3.33 -2.12 12.12
CA GLY A 20 -2.40 -2.08 10.99
C GLY A 20 -3.13 -2.09 9.66
N ILE A 21 -2.37 -2.12 8.57
CA ILE A 21 -2.87 -2.12 7.20
C ILE A 21 -2.19 -3.25 6.43
N ILE A 22 -3.00 -4.08 5.77
CA ILE A 22 -2.53 -5.06 4.76
C ILE A 22 -3.14 -4.62 3.43
N LEU A 23 -2.31 -4.43 2.42
CA LEU A 23 -2.77 -3.98 1.11
C LEU A 23 -1.93 -4.54 -0.04
N SER A 24 -2.49 -4.41 -1.23
CA SER A 24 -1.76 -4.42 -2.49
C SER A 24 -2.14 -3.23 -3.34
N TRP A 25 -1.25 -2.84 -4.26
CA TRP A 25 -1.44 -1.69 -5.13
C TRP A 25 -0.83 -1.95 -6.52
N ALA A 26 -1.13 -1.09 -7.49
CA ALA A 26 -0.52 -1.11 -8.83
C ALA A 26 0.85 -0.42 -8.85
N ILE A 27 1.92 -1.20 -8.90
CA ILE A 27 3.29 -0.65 -9.02
C ILE A 27 3.52 -0.07 -10.43
N PRO A 28 4.52 0.83 -10.62
CA PRO A 28 4.80 1.43 -11.93
C PRO A 28 5.07 0.36 -13.00
N GLY A 29 4.38 0.47 -14.14
CA GLY A 29 4.43 -0.45 -15.26
C GLY A 29 3.48 -1.66 -15.16
N GLN A 30 2.68 -1.80 -14.09
CA GLN A 30 1.77 -2.96 -13.94
C GLN A 30 0.59 -2.91 -14.93
N GLY A 31 0.12 -1.72 -15.26
CA GLY A 31 -1.12 -1.48 -16.00
C GLY A 31 -2.37 -1.93 -15.25
N GLY A 32 -3.52 -1.85 -15.91
CA GLY A 32 -4.82 -2.31 -15.40
C GLY A 32 -5.94 -1.30 -15.63
N ASN A 33 -7.16 -1.80 -15.80
CA ASN A 33 -8.33 -0.94 -15.99
C ASN A 33 -8.61 -0.15 -14.71
N GLY A 34 -8.62 1.18 -14.80
CA GLY A 34 -8.85 2.08 -13.66
C GLY A 34 -7.61 2.41 -12.83
N HIS A 35 -6.42 1.91 -13.22
CA HIS A 35 -5.16 2.32 -12.62
C HIS A 35 -4.68 3.62 -13.27
N VAL A 36 -4.97 4.75 -12.63
CA VAL A 36 -4.64 6.09 -13.14
C VAL A 36 -3.39 6.71 -12.50
N ASN A 37 -2.88 6.16 -11.40
CA ASN A 37 -1.71 6.68 -10.71
C ASN A 37 -0.92 5.53 -10.06
N GLU A 38 -0.16 4.76 -10.83
CA GLU A 38 0.70 3.72 -10.28
C GLU A 38 1.78 4.33 -9.37
N GLN A 39 2.06 3.69 -8.25
CA GLN A 39 2.96 4.23 -7.23
C GLN A 39 3.92 3.16 -6.74
N SER A 40 5.16 3.58 -6.47
CA SER A 40 6.19 2.66 -5.97
C SER A 40 5.90 2.22 -4.54
N ASN A 41 6.40 1.04 -4.17
CA ASN A 41 6.37 0.58 -2.78
C ASN A 41 7.07 1.58 -1.83
N ALA A 42 8.11 2.26 -2.30
CA ALA A 42 8.83 3.27 -1.52
C ALA A 42 7.95 4.48 -1.21
N TYR A 43 7.17 4.96 -2.19
CA TYR A 43 6.17 6.01 -1.98
C TYR A 43 5.18 5.59 -0.89
N LEU A 44 4.60 4.40 -1.01
CA LEU A 44 3.63 3.86 -0.02
C LEU A 44 4.22 3.75 1.39
N ILE A 45 5.46 3.26 1.51
CA ILE A 45 6.17 3.16 2.81
C ILE A 45 6.34 4.54 3.43
N ASN A 46 6.81 5.52 2.66
CA ASN A 46 7.03 6.86 3.17
C ASN A 46 5.73 7.54 3.60
N THR A 47 4.68 7.43 2.78
CA THR A 47 3.35 7.98 3.08
C THR A 47 2.77 7.35 4.36
N LEU A 48 2.77 6.02 4.48
CA LEU A 48 2.25 5.33 5.66
C LEU A 48 3.11 5.56 6.91
N SER A 49 4.43 5.68 6.77
CA SER A 49 5.32 6.04 7.87
C SER A 49 5.02 7.42 8.44
N GLY A 50 4.70 8.39 7.57
CA GLY A 50 4.25 9.73 7.98
C GLY A 50 2.91 9.72 8.73
N LEU A 51 2.07 8.71 8.51
CA LEU A 51 0.78 8.51 9.18
C LEU A 51 0.87 7.64 10.44
N GLY A 52 2.08 7.34 10.92
CA GLY A 52 2.29 6.58 12.15
C GLY A 52 2.23 5.06 11.96
N TYR A 53 2.45 4.54 10.76
CA TYR A 53 2.61 3.11 10.53
C TYR A 53 4.08 2.69 10.41
N GLN A 54 4.35 1.43 10.71
CA GLN A 54 5.63 0.79 10.50
C GLN A 54 5.48 -0.33 9.48
N TYR A 55 6.30 -0.29 8.42
CA TYR A 55 6.34 -1.34 7.41
C TYR A 55 6.91 -2.63 8.00
N ASP A 56 6.21 -3.75 7.81
CA ASP A 56 6.64 -5.09 8.17
C ASP A 56 7.22 -5.81 6.94
N ALA A 57 8.54 -5.69 6.77
CA ALA A 57 9.24 -6.29 5.65
C ALA A 57 9.18 -7.83 5.67
N GLN A 58 9.25 -8.45 6.85
CA GLN A 58 9.24 -9.92 6.96
C GLN A 58 7.89 -10.50 6.57
N LEU A 59 6.80 -9.96 7.11
CA LEU A 59 5.46 -10.46 6.83
C LEU A 59 5.02 -10.13 5.40
N SER A 60 5.45 -8.98 4.87
CA SER A 60 5.26 -8.65 3.46
C SER A 60 5.96 -9.66 2.55
N GLU A 61 7.22 -9.96 2.81
CA GLU A 61 8.00 -10.91 2.01
C GLU A 61 7.42 -12.33 2.08
N ARG A 62 6.96 -12.74 3.28
CA ARG A 62 6.24 -14.00 3.43
C ARG A 62 4.98 -14.04 2.57
N GLY A 63 4.14 -13.00 2.63
CA GLY A 63 2.93 -12.93 1.81
C GLY A 63 3.22 -12.94 0.30
N ARG A 64 4.28 -12.26 -0.13
CA ARG A 64 4.73 -12.27 -1.54
C ARG A 64 5.16 -13.65 -2.02
N LYS A 65 5.85 -14.43 -1.18
CA LYS A 65 6.29 -15.79 -1.52
C LYS A 65 5.13 -16.76 -1.67
N GLU A 66 4.10 -16.63 -0.84
CA GLU A 66 2.89 -17.46 -0.89
C GLU A 66 1.88 -17.01 -1.96
N ALA A 67 2.10 -15.86 -2.62
CA ALA A 67 1.15 -15.32 -3.56
C ALA A 67 1.11 -16.11 -4.88
N GLU A 68 -0.10 -16.54 -5.26
CA GLU A 68 -0.36 -17.19 -6.54
C GLU A 68 -0.40 -16.18 -7.69
N MET A 69 -1.05 -15.02 -7.47
CA MET A 69 -1.15 -13.97 -8.49
C MET A 69 0.16 -13.19 -8.61
N PHE A 70 0.65 -13.02 -9.83
CA PHE A 70 1.99 -12.48 -10.06
C PHE A 70 2.18 -11.05 -9.52
N TRP A 71 1.15 -10.20 -9.56
CA TRP A 71 1.25 -8.82 -9.08
C TRP A 71 1.41 -8.75 -7.56
N PHE A 72 0.80 -9.66 -6.80
CA PHE A 72 0.94 -9.70 -5.35
C PHE A 72 2.38 -10.02 -4.92
N ARG A 73 3.16 -10.73 -5.76
CA ARG A 73 4.57 -11.04 -5.49
C ARG A 73 5.46 -9.80 -5.38
N SER A 74 5.00 -8.66 -5.90
CA SER A 74 5.73 -7.40 -5.85
C SER A 74 4.97 -6.27 -5.13
N SER A 75 3.65 -6.39 -4.96
CA SER A 75 2.83 -5.31 -4.40
C SER A 75 2.17 -5.61 -3.05
N PHE A 76 2.25 -6.84 -2.54
CA PHE A 76 1.73 -7.14 -1.20
C PHE A 76 2.58 -6.45 -0.12
N MET A 77 1.92 -5.71 0.78
CA MET A 77 2.57 -4.95 1.85
C MET A 77 1.76 -5.03 3.14
N VAL A 78 2.49 -5.18 4.24
CA VAL A 78 1.93 -5.20 5.60
C VAL A 78 2.55 -4.08 6.42
N PHE A 79 1.71 -3.42 7.20
CA PHE A 79 2.06 -2.32 8.07
C PHE A 79 1.40 -2.48 9.43
N HIS A 80 2.13 -2.20 10.50
CA HIS A 80 1.61 -2.14 11.87
C HIS A 80 1.41 -0.68 12.27
N ARG A 81 0.33 -0.38 13.00
CA ARG A 81 0.17 0.94 13.61
C ARG A 81 1.20 1.08 14.73
N ARG A 82 1.98 2.15 14.74
CA ARG A 82 2.80 2.49 15.90
C ARG A 82 1.82 2.78 17.03
N ALA A 83 1.99 2.11 18.17
CA ALA A 83 1.21 2.43 19.36
C ALA A 83 1.36 3.94 19.65
N PRO A 84 0.28 4.63 20.07
CA PRO A 84 0.37 6.04 20.45
C PRO A 84 1.36 6.26 21.60
#